data_AF-A0A4Y8CC77-F1
#
_entry.id   AF-A0A4Y8CC77-F1
#
_cell.length_a   1.000
_cell.length_b   1.000
_cell.length_c   1.000
_cell.angle_alpha   90.00
_cell.angle_beta   90.00
_cell.angle_gamma   90.00
#
_symmetry.space_group_name_H-M   'P 1'
#
loop_
_entity.id
_entity.type
_entity.pdbx_description
1 polymer ?
#
loop_
_entity_poly.entity_id
_entity_poly.type
_entity_poly.pdbx_seq_one_letter_code
_entity_poly.pdbx_strand_id
1 'polypeptide(L)' 'MSLIKIDQKAYEYNLRHIAKKIGSFQRLICVFKDNAYGHGAKLLAPLAKNLGVSFVAVKSEEEA' A
#
# COMPACT_ATOMS: atom_id res chain seq x y z
N MET A 1 -14.18 -4.79 23.82
CA MET A 1 -13.83 -5.15 22.43
C MET A 1 -12.81 -4.16 21.93
N SER A 2 -11.61 -4.62 21.56
CA SER A 2 -10.53 -3.75 21.11
C SER A 2 -10.62 -3.56 19.59
N LEU A 3 -10.32 -2.35 19.10
CA LEU A 3 -10.37 -2.02 17.68
C LEU A 3 -9.06 -1.36 17.26
N ILE A 4 -8.56 -1.72 16.08
CA ILE A 4 -7.43 -1.07 15.41
C ILE A 4 -8.00 -0.18 14.30
N LYS A 5 -7.53 1.06 14.21
CA LYS A 5 -7.90 2.01 13.15
C LYS A 5 -6.68 2.27 12.26
N ILE A 6 -6.90 2.25 10.95
CA ILE A 6 -5.89 2.60 9.97
C ILE A 6 -6.24 3.98 9.39
N ASP A 7 -5.25 4.88 9.32
CA ASP A 7 -5.43 6.19 8.73
C ASP A 7 -5.15 6.16 7.22
N GLN A 8 -6.23 6.15 6.44
CA GLN A 8 -6.17 6.20 4.99
C GLN A 8 -5.44 7.45 4.46
N LYS A 9 -5.64 8.62 5.07
CA LYS A 9 -5.05 9.87 4.59
C LYS A 9 -3.54 9.85 4.76
N ALA A 10 -3.06 9.31 5.89
CA ALA A 10 -1.63 9.12 6.14
C ALA A 10 -1.00 8.18 5.10
N TYR A 11 -1.66 7.06 4.80
CA TYR A 11 -1.20 6.11 3.79
C TYR A 11 -1.08 6.77 2.41
N GLU A 12 -2.13 7.44 1.95
CA GLU A 12 -2.12 8.09 0.65
C GLU A 12 -1.13 9.26 0.56
N TYR A 13 -0.98 10.03 1.64
CA TYR A 13 0.01 11.11 1.73
C TYR A 13 1.43 10.57 1.53
N ASN A 14 1.76 9.46 2.19
CA ASN A 14 3.09 8.84 2.07
C ASN A 14 3.36 8.38 0.64
N LEU A 15 2.37 7.73 0.00
CA LEU A 15 2.52 7.30 -1.39
C LEU A 15 2.69 8.50 -2.34
N ARG A 16 1.89 9.57 -2.18
CA ARG A 16 2.04 10.81 -2.97
C ARG A 16 3.41 11.46 -2.77
N HIS A 17 3.91 11.49 -1.54
CA HIS A 17 5.22 12.06 -1.23
C HIS A 17 6.36 11.29 -1.88
N ILE A 18 6.31 9.95 -1.83
CA ILE A 18 7.30 9.10 -2.49
C ILE A 18 7.20 9.23 -4.01
N ALA A 19 5.99 9.13 -4.57
CA ALA A 19 5.75 9.27 -6.01
C ALA A 19 6.24 10.62 -6.54
N LYS A 20 6.05 11.72 -5.79
CA LYS A 20 6.59 13.04 -6.11
C LYS A 20 8.12 13.05 -6.17
N LYS A 21 8.79 12.37 -5.24
CA LYS A 21 10.26 12.29 -5.20
C LYS A 21 10.83 11.47 -6.36
N ILE A 22 10.17 10.38 -6.75
CA ILE A 22 10.63 9.49 -7.84
C ILE A 22 10.06 9.88 -9.21
N GLY A 23 9.14 10.86 -9.24
CA GLY A 23 8.53 11.44 -10.44
C GLY A 23 7.34 10.69 -11.03
N SER A 24 6.90 9.55 -10.45
CA SER A 24 5.81 8.73 -11.00
C SER A 24 5.37 7.63 -10.03
N PHE A 25 4.08 7.28 -10.02
CA PHE A 25 3.56 6.11 -9.30
C PHE A 25 3.91 4.77 -9.99
N GLN A 26 4.17 4.77 -11.29
CA GLN A 26 4.56 3.56 -12.04
C GLN A 26 5.94 3.04 -11.62
N ARG A 27 6.75 3.88 -10.97
CA ARG A 27 8.07 3.54 -10.43
C ARG A 27 8.01 3.04 -8.98
N LEU A 28 6.81 2.96 -8.40
CA LEU A 28 6.59 2.56 -7.01
C LEU A 28 6.06 1.13 -6.95
N ILE A 29 6.67 0.31 -6.11
CA ILE A 29 6.15 -1.01 -5.74
C ILE A 29 5.91 -1.00 -4.24
N CYS A 30 4.67 -1.25 -3.82
CA CYS A 30 4.35 -1.37 -2.39
C CYS A 30 4.61 -2.82 -1.93
N VAL A 31 5.38 -3.00 -0.85
CA VAL A 31 5.60 -4.32 -0.26
C VAL A 31 4.51 -4.61 0.78
N PHE A 32 3.69 -5.62 0.54
CA PHE A 32 2.49 -5.96 1.29
C PHE A 32 2.59 -7.28 2.06
N LYS A 33 3.82 -7.76 2.32
CA LYS A 33 4.06 -8.94 3.15
C LYS A 33 3.35 -8.88 4.51
N ASP A 34 3.01 -10.05 5.04
CA ASP A 34 2.39 -10.25 6.35
C ASP A 34 1.13 -9.37 6.50
N ASN A 35 0.23 -9.44 5.50
CA ASN A 35 -1.01 -8.66 5.41
C ASN A 35 -0.80 -7.14 5.45
N ALA A 36 0.14 -6.65 4.63
CA ALA A 36 0.61 -5.26 4.60
C ALA A 36 1.05 -4.77 5.99
N TYR A 37 1.95 -5.52 6.63
CA TYR A 37 2.44 -5.24 7.98
C TYR A 37 1.29 -5.11 9.00
N GLY A 38 0.27 -5.95 8.88
CA GLY A 38 -0.91 -5.94 9.75
C GLY A 38 -1.93 -4.81 9.48
N HIS A 39 -1.74 -3.98 8.45
CA HIS A 39 -2.68 -2.90 8.12
C HIS A 39 -3.84 -3.36 7.22
N GLY A 40 -3.73 -4.55 6.63
CA GLY A 40 -4.75 -5.12 5.74
C GLY A 40 -4.40 -4.94 4.26
N ALA A 41 -3.80 -5.95 3.64
CA ALA A 41 -3.43 -5.93 2.22
C ALA A 41 -4.66 -5.71 1.32
N LYS A 42 -5.77 -6.38 1.60
CA LYS A 42 -7.04 -6.22 0.87
C LYS A 42 -7.65 -4.83 1.02
N LEU A 43 -7.35 -4.13 2.12
CA LEU A 43 -7.83 -2.77 2.37
C LEU A 43 -6.94 -1.72 1.68
N LEU A 44 -5.61 -1.90 1.72
CA LEU A 44 -4.66 -0.94 1.18
C LEU A 44 -4.41 -1.08 -0.33
N ALA A 45 -4.58 -2.28 -0.92
CA ALA A 45 -4.26 -2.51 -2.34
C ALA A 45 -5.14 -1.68 -3.29
N PRO A 46 -6.47 -1.60 -3.10
CA PRO A 46 -7.32 -0.74 -3.93
C PRO A 46 -6.94 0.74 -3.82
N LEU A 47 -6.57 1.20 -2.62
CA LEU A 47 -6.14 2.58 -2.39
C LEU A 47 -4.82 2.90 -3.13
N ALA A 48 -3.85 1.99 -3.09
CA ALA A 48 -2.60 2.12 -3.85
C ALA A 48 -2.87 2.17 -5.35
N LYS A 49 -3.72 1.26 -5.85
CA LYS A 49 -4.12 1.19 -7.26
C LYS A 49 -4.81 2.46 -7.72
N ASN A 50 -5.72 3.02 -6.91
CA ASN A 50 -6.43 4.26 -7.22
C ASN A 50 -5.50 5.48 -7.32
N LEU A 51 -4.35 5.46 -6.63
CA LEU A 51 -3.33 6.50 -6.76
C LEU A 51 -2.43 6.31 -7.99
N GLY A 52 -2.42 5.12 -8.60
CA GLY A 52 -1.64 4.81 -9.80
C GLY A 52 -0.50 3.81 -9.58
N VAL A 53 -0.39 3.19 -8.41
CA VAL A 53 0.58 2.10 -8.17
C VAL A 53 0.18 0.89 -9.02
N SER A 54 1.10 0.39 -9.84
CA SER A 54 0.82 -0.70 -10.79
C SER A 54 1.08 -2.09 -10.20
N PHE A 55 2.00 -2.19 -9.23
CA PHE A 55 2.43 -3.47 -8.67
C PHE A 55 2.57 -3.40 -7.16
N VAL A 56 2.23 -4.52 -6.51
CA VAL A 56 2.55 -4.77 -5.10
C VAL A 56 3.34 -6.07 -5.02
N ALA A 57 4.25 -6.16 -4.05
CA ALA A 57 5.05 -7.35 -3.80
C ALA A 57 4.62 -7.97 -2.47
N VAL A 58 4.42 -9.28 -2.44
CA VAL A 58 4.05 -10.06 -1.25
C VAL A 58 5.15 -11.07 -0.91
N LYS A 59 5.05 -11.74 0.24
CA LYS A 59 6.09 -12.66 0.70
C LYS A 59 6.05 -14.02 0.01
N SER A 60 4.84 -14.53 -0.27
CA SER A 60 4.61 -15.89 -0.76
C SER A 60 3.45 -15.93 -1.76
N GLU A 61 3.36 -17.00 -2.53
CA GLU A 61 2.23 -17.28 -3.44
C GLU A 61 0.87 -17.31 -2.71
N GLU A 62 0.85 -17.71 -1.45
CA GLU A 62 -0.38 -17.70 -0.64
C GLU A 62 -0.92 -16.28 -0.40
N GLU A 63 -0.04 -15.28 -0.34
CA GLU A 63 -0.42 -13.89 -0.18
C GLU A 63 -0.75 -13.18 -1.52
N ALA A 64 -0.41 -13.79 -2.67
CA ALA A 64 -0.52 -13.20 -4.00
C ALA A 64 -1.96 -13.29 -4.56
#